data_AF-A0A1I6L7I5-F1
#
_entry.id   AF-A0A1I6L7I5-F1
#
_cell.length_a   1.000
_cell.length_b   1.000
_cell.length_c   1.000
_cell.angle_alpha   90.00
_cell.angle_beta   90.00
_cell.angle_gamma   90.00
#
_symmetry.space_group_name_H-M   'P 1'
#
loop_
_entity.id
_entity.type
_entity.pdbx_description
1 polymer ?
#
loop_
_entity_poly.entity_id
_entity_poly.type
_entity_poly.pdbx_seq_one_letter_code
_entity_poly.pdbx_strand_id
1 'polypeptide(L)'
;MSQTTDRLRDCLIAEEPLQGVYAATLSDESAPKEVSVGVTDRRLVCLADDGTFLDVGYDAICAIRSRPESTFTYRGNDYRLVLGAGAGLSVLGFVALAAFSSNPAVPVLALTTVVALVATVLFRWNDQVAELVTLEALDERTATDFDGVAALRRVERALPAGADGRRVLLSVSAFLTVVCFAGTVALTANPLVLLSFLPMLAGIGLVEYARRHVDEFDGIEIRRERARNVRISTADGRTVSLAVDPSAEIDRELGRLTAVTARDDAVSTISSRA
;
A
#
# COMPACT_ATOMS: atom_id res chain seq x y z
N MET A 1 7.41 15.76 -23.19
CA MET A 1 8.13 17.06 -23.15
C MET A 1 7.73 18.01 -24.27
N SER A 2 7.56 17.59 -25.54
CA SER A 2 7.20 18.52 -26.65
C SER A 2 5.93 19.36 -26.45
N GLN A 3 4.80 18.77 -26.01
CA GLN A 3 3.53 19.51 -25.92
C GLN A 3 3.50 20.60 -24.84
N THR A 4 4.23 20.39 -23.74
CA THR A 4 4.31 21.35 -22.62
C THR A 4 5.13 22.57 -22.99
N THR A 5 6.23 22.37 -23.74
CA THR A 5 7.09 23.44 -24.24
C THR A 5 6.37 24.31 -25.26
N ASP A 6 5.56 23.72 -26.14
CA ASP A 6 4.78 24.46 -27.14
C ASP A 6 3.70 25.33 -26.49
N ARG A 7 2.98 24.82 -25.47
CA ARG A 7 1.99 25.61 -24.71
C ARG A 7 2.60 26.80 -23.96
N LEU A 8 3.80 26.62 -23.41
CA LEU A 8 4.52 27.71 -22.74
C LEU A 8 4.99 28.77 -23.73
N ARG A 9 5.40 28.38 -24.94
CA ARG A 9 5.79 29.31 -26.01
C ARG A 9 4.62 30.17 -26.49
N ASP A 10 3.41 29.62 -26.53
CA ASP A 10 2.21 30.38 -26.93
C ASP A 10 1.83 31.48 -25.93
N CYS A 11 2.30 31.41 -24.68
CA CYS A 11 2.08 32.43 -23.65
C CYS A 11 3.23 33.46 -23.54
N LEU A 12 4.31 33.28 -24.30
CA LEU A 12 5.48 34.16 -24.28
C LEU A 12 5.38 35.22 -25.39
N ILE A 13 5.98 36.38 -25.14
CA ILE A 13 6.13 37.41 -26.17
C ILE A 13 7.13 36.88 -27.21
N ALA A 14 6.90 37.13 -28.50
CA ALA A 14 7.59 36.50 -29.64
C ALA A 14 9.13 36.60 -29.65
N GLU A 15 9.74 37.43 -28.81
CA GLU A 15 11.19 37.64 -28.70
C GLU A 15 11.79 37.22 -27.35
N GLU A 16 11.01 36.61 -26.44
CA GLU A 16 11.49 36.24 -25.10
C GLU A 16 12.11 34.82 -25.11
N PRO A 17 13.45 34.68 -24.92
CA PRO A 17 14.11 33.38 -24.98
C PRO A 17 13.80 32.54 -23.75
N LEU A 18 13.26 31.35 -23.99
CA LEU A 18 12.97 30.37 -22.96
C LEU A 18 14.28 29.62 -22.61
N GLN A 19 14.87 29.93 -21.46
CA GLN A 19 16.15 29.37 -21.02
C GLN A 19 16.01 27.94 -20.49
N GLY A 20 14.86 27.60 -19.89
CA GLY A 20 14.58 26.25 -19.43
C GLY A 20 13.10 26.02 -19.10
N VAL A 21 12.62 24.81 -19.34
CA VAL A 21 11.30 24.34 -18.90
C VAL A 21 11.48 23.21 -17.90
N TYR A 22 10.80 23.31 -16.77
CA TYR A 22 10.87 22.34 -15.70
C TYR A 22 9.48 21.98 -15.19
N ALA A 23 9.30 20.74 -14.76
CA ALA A 23 8.10 20.33 -14.05
C ALA A 23 8.28 20.63 -12.56
N ALA A 24 7.28 21.22 -11.93
CA ALA A 24 7.24 21.47 -10.50
C ALA A 24 5.83 21.22 -9.95
N THR A 25 5.70 21.08 -8.65
CA THR A 25 4.41 21.08 -7.96
C THR A 25 4.30 22.34 -7.13
N LEU A 26 3.28 23.16 -7.42
CA LEU A 26 2.93 24.34 -6.67
C LEU A 26 2.24 23.91 -5.38
N SER A 27 2.91 24.09 -4.26
CA SER A 27 2.37 23.86 -2.93
C SER A 27 1.82 25.19 -2.40
N ASP A 28 0.66 25.60 -2.91
CA ASP A 28 -0.10 26.72 -2.36
C ASP A 28 -1.10 26.22 -1.29
N GLU A 29 -1.59 27.10 -0.42
CA GLU A 29 -2.34 26.79 0.82
C GLU A 29 -3.63 25.96 0.59
N SER A 30 -4.11 25.81 -0.65
CA SER A 30 -5.39 25.16 -0.94
C SER A 30 -5.31 23.78 -1.61
N ALA A 31 -4.20 23.42 -2.27
CA ALA A 31 -3.92 22.06 -2.78
C ALA A 31 -2.59 22.06 -3.56
N PRO A 32 -1.82 20.95 -3.55
CA PRO A 32 -0.70 20.77 -4.47
C PRO A 32 -1.20 20.71 -5.91
N LYS A 33 -0.64 21.53 -6.81
CA LYS A 33 -0.96 21.51 -8.25
C LYS A 33 0.29 21.25 -9.08
N GLU A 34 0.21 20.37 -10.07
CA GLU A 34 1.28 20.22 -11.05
C GLU A 34 1.34 21.45 -11.96
N VAL A 35 2.54 22.03 -12.07
CA VAL A 35 2.82 23.24 -12.83
C VAL A 35 4.08 23.06 -13.67
N SER A 36 4.04 23.57 -14.88
CA SER A 36 5.21 23.71 -15.73
C SER A 36 5.81 25.09 -15.52
N VAL A 37 7.06 25.12 -15.09
CA VAL A 37 7.81 26.35 -14.81
C VAL A 37 8.75 26.63 -15.98
N GLY A 38 8.47 27.71 -16.72
CA GLY A 38 9.35 28.31 -17.70
C GLY A 38 10.22 29.39 -17.04
N VAL A 39 11.53 29.29 -17.24
CA VAL A 39 12.50 30.32 -16.84
C VAL A 39 12.88 31.12 -18.08
N THR A 40 12.64 32.43 -18.07
CA THR A 40 13.08 33.35 -19.12
C THR A 40 14.25 34.21 -18.65
N ASP A 41 14.72 35.11 -19.50
CA ASP A 41 15.72 36.12 -19.14
C ASP A 41 15.17 37.24 -18.25
N ARG A 42 13.85 37.38 -18.13
CA ARG A 42 13.19 38.51 -17.43
C ARG A 42 12.23 38.08 -16.31
N ARG A 43 11.64 36.89 -16.39
CA ARG A 43 10.58 36.43 -15.49
C ARG A 43 10.52 34.92 -15.35
N LEU A 44 9.91 34.50 -14.25
CA LEU A 44 9.47 33.14 -14.00
C LEU A 44 8.00 33.03 -14.40
N VAL A 45 7.71 32.08 -15.29
CA VAL A 45 6.35 31.80 -15.76
C VAL A 45 5.96 30.41 -15.29
N CYS A 46 4.93 30.31 -14.45
CA CYS A 46 4.37 29.01 -14.05
C CYS A 46 3.00 28.84 -14.71
N LEU A 47 2.83 27.74 -15.43
CA LEU A 47 1.57 27.35 -16.06
C LEU A 47 1.06 26.07 -15.40
N ALA A 48 -0.10 26.14 -14.76
CA ALA A 48 -0.82 24.97 -14.26
C ALA A 48 -1.66 24.33 -15.37
N ASP A 49 -1.93 23.02 -15.25
CA ASP A 49 -2.77 22.29 -16.22
C ASP A 49 -4.22 22.79 -16.28
N ASP A 50 -4.69 23.47 -15.23
CA ASP A 50 -6.00 24.12 -15.17
C ASP A 50 -6.05 25.49 -15.89
N GLY A 51 -4.94 25.91 -16.49
CA GLY A 51 -4.80 27.20 -17.17
C GLY A 51 -4.48 28.36 -16.23
N THR A 52 -4.24 28.11 -14.93
CA THR A 52 -3.77 29.15 -14.01
C THR A 52 -2.36 29.57 -14.40
N PHE A 53 -2.20 30.86 -14.66
CA PHE A 53 -0.93 31.47 -15.06
C PHE A 53 -0.40 32.33 -13.92
N LEU A 54 0.84 32.06 -13.50
CA LEU A 54 1.55 32.86 -12.52
C LEU A 54 2.80 33.43 -13.18
N ASP A 55 2.86 34.76 -13.27
CA ASP A 55 4.00 35.53 -13.76
C ASP A 55 4.69 36.22 -12.58
N VAL A 56 5.98 35.95 -12.40
CA VAL A 56 6.81 36.58 -11.39
C VAL A 56 8.06 37.15 -12.05
N GLY A 57 8.10 38.48 -12.23
CA GLY A 57 9.31 39.18 -12.67
C GLY A 57 10.44 39.07 -11.65
N TYR A 58 11.70 39.00 -12.11
CA TYR A 58 12.85 38.89 -11.22
C TYR A 58 12.97 40.06 -10.24
N ASP A 59 12.56 41.25 -10.66
CA ASP A 59 12.57 42.49 -9.88
C ASP A 59 11.65 42.41 -8.65
N ALA A 60 10.63 41.55 -8.70
CA ALA A 60 9.71 41.31 -7.61
C ALA A 60 10.21 40.27 -6.61
N ILE A 61 11.31 39.55 -6.87
CA ILE A 61 11.82 38.47 -6.02
C ILE A 61 12.75 39.04 -4.94
N CYS A 62 12.33 38.95 -3.67
CA CYS A 62 13.13 39.41 -2.54
C CYS A 62 14.05 38.34 -1.96
N ALA A 63 13.64 37.08 -2.01
CA ALA A 63 14.45 35.98 -1.48
C ALA A 63 14.09 34.64 -2.12
N ILE A 64 15.12 33.85 -2.39
CA ILE A 64 15.00 32.45 -2.82
C ILE A 64 15.63 31.59 -1.73
N ARG A 65 14.85 30.67 -1.14
CA ARG A 65 15.36 29.66 -0.22
C ARG A 65 15.04 28.27 -0.76
N SER A 66 16.07 27.47 -1.02
CA SER A 66 15.90 26.04 -1.30
C SER A 66 16.16 25.26 -0.02
N ARG A 67 15.25 24.35 0.35
CA ARG A 67 15.48 23.37 1.40
C ARG A 67 15.33 21.96 0.83
N PRO A 68 16.30 21.05 1.06
CA PRO A 68 16.10 19.64 0.72
C PRO A 68 15.04 19.06 1.66
N GLU A 69 14.00 18.47 1.08
CA GLU A 69 12.95 17.79 1.81
C GLU A 69 12.95 16.32 1.36
N SER A 70 12.85 15.38 2.30
CA SER A 70 12.74 13.96 1.95
C SER A 70 11.44 13.42 2.50
N THR A 71 10.53 13.09 1.60
CA THR A 71 9.23 12.52 1.93
C THR A 71 9.30 11.02 1.66
N PHE A 72 8.83 10.23 2.62
CA PHE A 72 8.65 8.79 2.40
C PHE A 72 7.31 8.59 1.70
N THR A 73 7.34 8.10 0.47
CA THR A 73 6.14 7.72 -0.26
C THR A 73 6.03 6.19 -0.25
N TYR A 74 4.89 5.68 0.24
CA TYR A 74 4.58 4.26 0.19
C TYR A 74 3.91 4.00 -1.16
N ARG A 75 4.55 3.20 -2.01
CA ARG A 75 3.98 2.79 -3.29
C ARG A 75 3.93 1.27 -3.36
N GLY A 76 2.81 0.76 -3.84
CA GLY A 76 2.57 -0.67 -4.03
C GLY A 76 1.57 -1.27 -3.04
N ASN A 77 1.13 -2.48 -3.36
CA ASN A 77 0.20 -3.28 -2.57
C ASN A 77 0.91 -4.57 -2.19
N ASP A 78 1.14 -4.81 -0.89
CA ASP A 78 1.84 -6.01 -0.41
C ASP A 78 0.82 -7.07 0.01
N TYR A 79 0.98 -8.28 -0.51
CA TYR A 79 0.18 -9.44 -0.12
C TYR A 79 0.22 -9.70 1.39
N ARG A 80 1.28 -9.28 2.09
CA ARG A 80 1.42 -9.39 3.55
C ARG A 80 0.38 -8.58 4.30
N LEU A 81 -0.07 -7.45 3.76
CA LEU A 81 -1.15 -6.66 4.36
C LEU A 81 -2.47 -7.41 4.26
N VAL A 82 -2.78 -7.98 3.10
CA VAL A 82 -4.00 -8.78 2.89
C VAL A 82 -3.97 -10.04 3.74
N LEU A 83 -2.81 -10.71 3.82
CA LEU A 83 -2.59 -11.88 4.67
C LEU A 83 -2.73 -11.52 6.15
N GLY A 84 -2.14 -10.42 6.58
CA GLY A 84 -2.25 -9.91 7.95
C GLY A 84 -3.68 -9.51 8.31
N ALA A 85 -4.37 -8.82 7.42
CA ALA A 85 -5.78 -8.45 7.60
C ALA A 85 -6.68 -9.70 7.67
N GLY A 86 -6.46 -10.68 6.80
CA GLY A 86 -7.20 -11.95 6.81
C GLY A 86 -6.95 -12.76 8.09
N ALA A 87 -5.70 -12.87 8.53
CA ALA A 87 -5.36 -13.53 9.78
C ALA A 87 -5.99 -12.79 10.99
N GLY A 88 -5.90 -11.46 11.02
CA GLY A 88 -6.50 -10.64 12.07
C GLY A 88 -8.01 -10.78 12.14
N LEU A 89 -8.70 -10.76 10.98
CA LEU A 89 -10.14 -10.97 10.90
C LEU A 89 -10.54 -12.37 11.39
N SER A 90 -9.72 -13.38 11.10
CA SER A 90 -9.93 -14.75 11.56
C SER A 90 -9.84 -14.87 13.08
N VAL A 91 -8.81 -14.27 13.67
CA VAL A 91 -8.62 -14.22 15.13
C VAL A 91 -9.77 -13.47 15.80
N LEU A 92 -10.17 -12.34 15.24
CA LEU A 92 -11.28 -11.55 15.78
C LEU A 92 -12.60 -12.34 15.76
N GLY A 93 -12.89 -13.05 14.66
CA GLY A 93 -14.04 -13.95 14.58
C GLY A 93 -14.02 -15.06 15.63
N PHE A 94 -12.85 -15.66 15.86
CA PHE A 94 -12.69 -16.67 16.91
C PHE A 94 -12.89 -16.11 18.32
N VAL A 95 -12.31 -14.94 18.61
CA VAL A 95 -12.46 -14.26 19.91
C VAL A 95 -13.93 -13.89 20.15
N ALA A 96 -14.62 -13.38 19.14
CA ALA A 96 -16.06 -13.08 19.22
C ALA A 96 -16.86 -14.37 19.49
N LEU A 97 -16.57 -15.45 18.78
CA LEU A 97 -17.21 -16.75 18.98
C LEU A 97 -17.01 -17.28 20.41
N ALA A 98 -15.78 -17.18 20.94
CA ALA A 98 -15.46 -17.59 22.31
C ALA A 98 -16.18 -16.70 23.34
N ALA A 99 -16.26 -15.39 23.09
CA ALA A 99 -16.90 -14.44 23.99
C ALA A 99 -18.44 -14.60 24.04
N PHE A 100 -19.07 -14.95 22.92
CA PHE A 100 -20.53 -15.11 22.84
C PHE A 100 -21.01 -16.54 23.11
N SER A 101 -20.10 -17.50 23.22
CA SER A 101 -20.46 -18.87 23.52
C SER A 101 -20.75 -19.06 25.02
N SER A 102 -21.93 -19.61 25.32
CA SER A 102 -22.28 -20.07 26.66
C SER A 102 -21.74 -21.48 26.95
N ASN A 103 -21.34 -22.24 25.93
CA ASN A 103 -20.89 -23.63 26.06
C ASN A 103 -19.41 -23.74 25.65
N PRO A 104 -18.52 -24.25 26.52
CA PRO A 104 -17.10 -24.40 26.21
C PRO A 104 -16.79 -25.40 25.07
N ALA A 105 -17.73 -26.28 24.71
CA ALA A 105 -17.56 -27.20 23.59
C ALA A 105 -17.60 -26.48 22.22
N VAL A 106 -18.33 -25.36 22.12
CA VAL A 106 -18.50 -24.59 20.87
C VAL A 106 -17.18 -24.05 20.31
N PRO A 107 -16.32 -23.34 21.08
CA PRO A 107 -15.03 -22.86 20.56
C PRO A 107 -14.10 -24.01 20.18
N VAL A 108 -14.14 -25.14 20.89
CA VAL A 108 -13.35 -26.34 20.53
C VAL A 108 -13.80 -26.89 19.18
N LEU A 109 -15.12 -27.06 18.98
CA LEU A 109 -15.68 -27.52 17.70
C LEU A 109 -15.42 -26.53 16.56
N ALA A 110 -15.51 -25.23 16.82
CA ALA A 110 -15.20 -24.19 15.83
C ALA A 110 -13.72 -24.24 15.41
N LEU A 111 -12.80 -24.41 16.37
CA LEU A 111 -11.37 -24.55 16.09
C LEU A 111 -11.11 -25.81 15.27
N THR A 112 -11.68 -26.95 15.64
CA THR A 112 -11.58 -28.20 14.87
C THR A 112 -12.12 -28.04 13.46
N THR A 113 -13.24 -27.33 13.29
CA THR A 113 -13.83 -27.02 11.98
C THR A 113 -12.87 -26.24 11.10
N VAL A 114 -12.22 -25.22 11.65
CA VAL A 114 -11.25 -24.39 10.93
C VAL A 114 -9.96 -25.14 10.61
N VAL A 115 -9.43 -25.93 11.55
CA VAL A 115 -8.26 -26.79 11.29
C VAL A 115 -8.56 -27.78 10.18
N ALA A 116 -9.72 -28.45 10.22
CA ALA A 116 -10.14 -29.39 9.19
C ALA A 116 -10.36 -28.71 7.82
N LEU A 117 -10.92 -27.49 7.81
CA LEU A 117 -11.09 -26.70 6.60
C LEU A 117 -9.74 -26.31 5.99
N VAL A 118 -8.81 -25.78 6.80
CA VAL A 118 -7.46 -25.42 6.38
C VAL A 118 -6.71 -26.65 5.86
N ALA A 119 -6.81 -27.79 6.55
CA ALA A 119 -6.22 -29.05 6.10
C ALA A 119 -6.77 -29.47 4.74
N THR A 120 -8.09 -29.37 4.53
CA THR A 120 -8.72 -29.68 3.23
C THR A 120 -8.17 -28.79 2.11
N VAL A 121 -8.01 -27.49 2.38
CA VAL A 121 -7.40 -26.55 1.43
C VAL A 121 -5.96 -26.95 1.16
N LEU A 122 -5.13 -27.15 2.19
CA LEU A 122 -3.72 -27.51 2.04
C LEU A 122 -3.52 -28.82 1.25
N PHE A 123 -4.31 -29.85 1.53
CA PHE A 123 -4.26 -31.13 0.78
C PHE A 123 -4.74 -31.00 -0.67
N ARG A 124 -5.58 -30.00 -0.98
CA ARG A 124 -5.98 -29.71 -2.35
C ARG A 124 -4.81 -29.16 -3.17
N TRP A 125 -3.98 -28.32 -2.55
CA TRP A 125 -2.93 -27.56 -3.25
C TRP A 125 -1.57 -28.24 -3.26
N ASN A 126 -1.26 -29.09 -2.29
CA ASN A 126 0.09 -29.60 -2.12
C ASN A 126 0.12 -31.13 -2.20
N ASP A 127 0.49 -31.65 -3.39
CA ASP A 127 0.64 -33.10 -3.63
C ASP A 127 1.72 -33.72 -2.71
N GLN A 128 2.66 -32.94 -2.18
CA GLN A 128 3.73 -33.41 -1.27
C GLN A 128 3.35 -33.45 0.22
N VAL A 129 2.32 -32.73 0.67
CA VAL A 129 1.97 -32.67 2.11
C VAL A 129 1.18 -33.90 2.55
N ALA A 130 0.52 -34.59 1.60
CA ALA A 130 -0.13 -35.87 1.86
C ALA A 130 0.87 -36.96 2.30
N GLU A 131 2.14 -36.84 1.93
CA GLU A 131 3.21 -37.77 2.29
C GLU A 131 3.84 -37.44 3.66
N LEU A 132 3.82 -36.16 4.08
CA LEU A 132 4.37 -35.71 5.38
C LEU A 132 3.39 -35.86 6.56
N VAL A 133 2.09 -35.93 6.28
CA VAL A 133 1.04 -36.20 7.28
C VAL A 133 0.65 -37.68 7.22
N THR A 134 1.61 -38.57 6.96
CA THR A 134 1.48 -39.96 7.37
C THR A 134 1.57 -40.00 8.90
N LEU A 135 0.64 -40.73 9.51
CA LEU A 135 0.41 -40.79 10.95
C LEU A 135 1.61 -41.29 11.77
N GLU A 136 2.68 -41.77 11.13
CA GLU A 136 3.96 -42.10 11.78
C GLU A 136 4.55 -40.89 12.54
N ALA A 137 4.37 -39.66 12.05
CA ALA A 137 4.86 -38.46 12.73
C ALA A 137 3.98 -38.02 13.93
N LEU A 138 2.73 -38.48 13.99
CA LEU A 138 1.78 -38.21 15.09
C LEU A 138 1.82 -39.27 16.20
N ASP A 139 2.45 -40.42 15.94
CA ASP A 139 2.44 -41.57 16.85
C ASP A 139 3.38 -41.39 18.06
N GLU A 140 4.46 -40.62 17.95
CA GLU A 140 5.52 -40.65 18.96
C GLU A 140 5.48 -39.53 20.01
N ARG A 141 4.77 -38.40 19.76
CA ARG A 141 4.83 -37.21 20.65
C ARG A 141 3.52 -36.76 21.30
N THR A 142 2.36 -37.22 20.84
CA THR A 142 1.05 -36.70 21.28
C THR A 142 0.10 -37.77 21.80
N ALA A 143 0.50 -39.05 21.77
CA ALA A 143 -0.37 -40.19 22.02
C ALA A 143 -0.74 -40.45 23.50
N THR A 144 -0.17 -39.74 24.46
CA THR A 144 -0.34 -40.09 25.89
C THR A 144 -1.52 -39.42 26.60
N ASP A 145 -2.22 -38.44 26.01
CA ASP A 145 -3.21 -37.66 26.79
C ASP A 145 -4.55 -37.34 26.10
N PHE A 146 -4.76 -37.76 24.84
CA PHE A 146 -5.98 -37.44 24.08
C PHE A 146 -6.76 -38.66 23.59
N ASP A 147 -7.97 -38.86 24.12
CA ASP A 147 -8.94 -39.91 23.75
C ASP A 147 -9.40 -39.82 22.26
N GLY A 148 -9.16 -38.67 21.62
CA GLY A 148 -9.42 -38.43 20.20
C GLY A 148 -8.56 -39.29 19.26
N VAL A 149 -7.35 -39.68 19.67
CA VAL A 149 -6.45 -40.53 18.86
C VAL A 149 -7.01 -41.94 18.74
N ALA A 150 -7.68 -42.45 19.79
CA ALA A 150 -8.34 -43.75 19.75
C ALA A 150 -9.55 -43.77 18.82
N ALA A 151 -10.31 -42.66 18.74
CA ALA A 151 -11.39 -42.50 17.79
C ALA A 151 -10.88 -42.42 16.34
N LEU A 152 -9.80 -41.68 16.10
CA LEU A 152 -9.10 -41.60 14.81
C LEU A 152 -8.61 -42.98 14.35
N ARG A 153 -7.96 -43.76 15.23
CA ARG A 153 -7.52 -45.14 14.94
C ARG A 153 -8.67 -46.11 14.63
N ARG A 154 -9.88 -45.88 15.17
CA ARG A 154 -11.07 -46.69 14.80
C ARG A 154 -11.56 -46.37 13.39
N VAL A 155 -11.54 -45.09 13.01
CA VAL A 155 -11.91 -44.67 11.65
C VAL A 155 -10.88 -45.17 10.63
N GLU A 156 -9.60 -45.15 11.00
CA GLU A 156 -8.50 -45.68 10.18
C GLU A 156 -8.62 -47.18 9.91
N ARG A 157 -8.93 -47.99 10.93
CA ARG A 157 -9.16 -49.44 10.74
C ARG A 157 -10.42 -49.76 9.93
N ALA A 158 -11.34 -48.81 9.80
CA ALA A 158 -12.54 -48.97 8.98
C ALA A 158 -12.31 -48.61 7.52
N LEU A 159 -11.15 -48.02 7.17
CA LEU A 159 -10.84 -47.64 5.79
C LEU A 159 -10.33 -48.86 5.01
N PRO A 160 -10.88 -49.12 3.81
CA PRO A 160 -10.48 -50.27 2.99
C PRO A 160 -9.03 -50.12 2.51
N ALA A 161 -8.23 -51.16 2.74
CA ALA A 161 -6.85 -51.25 2.27
C ALA A 161 -6.81 -51.15 0.74
N GLY A 162 -6.27 -50.05 0.20
CA GLY A 162 -6.16 -49.79 -1.24
C GLY A 162 -6.78 -48.48 -1.73
N ALA A 163 -7.37 -47.66 -0.84
CA ALA A 163 -7.84 -46.33 -1.20
C ALA A 163 -6.68 -45.31 -1.26
N ASP A 164 -6.65 -44.47 -2.30
CA ASP A 164 -5.71 -43.33 -2.40
C ASP A 164 -5.74 -42.52 -1.10
N GLY A 165 -4.63 -42.50 -0.35
CA GLY A 165 -4.54 -41.81 0.95
C GLY A 165 -4.99 -40.35 0.88
N ARG A 166 -4.76 -39.68 -0.25
CA ARG A 166 -5.26 -38.33 -0.53
C ARG A 166 -6.79 -38.23 -0.53
N ARG A 167 -7.48 -39.13 -1.24
CA ARG A 167 -8.95 -39.11 -1.32
C ARG A 167 -9.56 -39.41 0.04
N VAL A 168 -8.94 -40.32 0.78
CA VAL A 168 -9.33 -40.64 2.15
C VAL A 168 -9.15 -39.43 3.07
N LEU A 169 -7.97 -38.78 3.06
CA LEU A 169 -7.70 -37.60 3.87
C LEU A 169 -8.66 -36.44 3.57
N LEU A 170 -8.90 -36.15 2.28
CA LEU A 170 -9.86 -35.12 1.87
C LEU A 170 -11.29 -35.46 2.32
N SER A 171 -11.68 -36.73 2.21
CA SER A 171 -13.02 -37.16 2.63
C SER A 171 -13.18 -37.06 4.16
N VAL A 172 -12.16 -37.46 4.91
CA VAL A 172 -12.13 -37.39 6.37
C VAL A 172 -12.13 -35.93 6.84
N SER A 173 -11.31 -35.06 6.25
CA SER A 173 -11.25 -33.65 6.64
C SER A 173 -12.55 -32.92 6.29
N ALA A 174 -13.11 -33.16 5.11
CA ALA A 174 -14.41 -32.60 4.73
C ALA A 174 -15.54 -33.09 5.64
N PHE A 175 -15.58 -34.39 5.94
CA PHE A 175 -16.56 -34.95 6.87
C PHE A 175 -16.41 -34.35 8.27
N LEU A 176 -15.18 -34.23 8.78
CA LEU A 176 -14.90 -33.63 10.08
C LEU A 176 -15.35 -32.17 10.14
N THR A 177 -15.09 -31.37 9.11
CA THR A 177 -15.59 -29.99 9.00
C THR A 177 -17.11 -29.95 9.09
N VAL A 178 -17.82 -30.80 8.35
CA VAL A 178 -19.30 -30.82 8.35
C VAL A 178 -19.84 -31.24 9.72
N VAL A 179 -19.30 -32.30 10.32
CA VAL A 179 -19.77 -32.81 11.62
C VAL A 179 -19.51 -31.81 12.73
N CYS A 180 -18.31 -31.21 12.79
CA CYS A 180 -17.99 -30.21 13.81
C CYS A 180 -18.83 -28.95 13.66
N PHE A 181 -19.03 -28.46 12.42
CA PHE A 181 -19.88 -27.30 12.16
C PHE A 181 -21.34 -27.57 12.54
N ALA A 182 -21.89 -28.71 12.12
CA ALA A 182 -23.25 -29.11 12.50
C ALA A 182 -23.41 -29.26 14.01
N GLY A 183 -22.39 -29.80 14.69
CA GLY A 183 -22.33 -29.85 16.16
C GLY A 183 -22.35 -28.46 16.79
N THR A 184 -21.56 -27.51 16.27
CA THR A 184 -21.58 -26.12 16.72
C THR A 184 -22.96 -25.49 16.55
N VAL A 185 -23.59 -25.65 15.38
CA VAL A 185 -24.94 -25.13 15.09
C VAL A 185 -25.98 -25.74 16.04
N ALA A 186 -25.92 -27.06 16.28
CA ALA A 186 -26.85 -27.74 17.18
C ALA A 186 -26.68 -27.33 18.65
N LEU A 187 -25.45 -27.00 19.06
CA LEU A 187 -25.13 -26.60 20.44
C LEU A 187 -25.35 -25.11 20.72
N THR A 188 -25.52 -24.27 19.68
CA THR A 188 -25.71 -22.83 19.84
C THR A 188 -27.10 -22.39 19.39
N ALA A 189 -27.88 -21.83 20.32
CA ALA A 189 -29.11 -21.10 20.01
C ALA A 189 -28.83 -19.60 19.71
N ASN A 190 -27.59 -19.15 19.90
CA ASN A 190 -27.23 -17.74 19.79
C ASN A 190 -26.82 -17.38 18.35
N PRO A 191 -27.56 -16.52 17.64
CA PRO A 191 -27.22 -16.12 16.27
C PRO A 191 -25.89 -15.36 16.20
N LEU A 192 -25.43 -14.72 17.28
CA LEU A 192 -24.12 -14.03 17.31
C LEU A 192 -22.94 -15.00 17.21
N VAL A 193 -23.10 -16.23 17.71
CA VAL A 193 -22.09 -17.29 17.56
C VAL A 193 -21.96 -17.70 16.09
N LEU A 194 -23.10 -17.82 15.39
CA LEU A 194 -23.11 -18.11 13.95
C LEU A 194 -22.55 -16.93 13.15
N LEU A 195 -22.89 -15.70 13.52
CA LEU A 195 -22.38 -14.49 12.87
C LEU A 195 -20.85 -14.39 13.00
N SER A 196 -20.29 -14.85 14.12
CA SER A 196 -18.83 -14.88 14.36
C SER A 196 -18.07 -15.79 13.39
N PHE A 197 -18.72 -16.76 12.75
CA PHE A 197 -18.09 -17.55 11.68
C PHE A 197 -17.83 -16.75 10.41
N LEU A 198 -18.63 -15.71 10.12
CA LEU A 198 -18.43 -14.90 8.91
C LEU A 198 -17.04 -14.24 8.83
N PRO A 199 -16.59 -13.45 9.83
CA PRO A 199 -15.25 -12.89 9.80
C PRO A 199 -14.17 -13.98 9.84
N MET A 200 -14.43 -15.11 10.50
CA MET A 200 -13.51 -16.24 10.54
C MET A 200 -13.28 -16.84 9.15
N LEU A 201 -14.35 -17.16 8.42
CA LEU A 201 -14.30 -17.71 7.07
C LEU A 201 -13.82 -16.67 6.05
N ALA A 202 -14.25 -15.42 6.17
CA ALA A 202 -13.78 -14.33 5.32
C ALA A 202 -12.28 -14.12 5.48
N GLY A 203 -11.76 -14.19 6.71
CA GLY A 203 -10.34 -14.05 7.00
C GLY A 203 -9.52 -15.19 6.39
N ILE A 204 -9.98 -16.44 6.50
CA ILE A 204 -9.35 -17.60 5.85
C ILE A 204 -9.36 -17.41 4.33
N GLY A 205 -10.48 -16.96 3.76
CA GLY A 205 -10.62 -16.66 2.34
C GLY A 205 -9.65 -15.57 1.86
N LEU A 206 -9.45 -14.52 2.65
CA LEU A 206 -8.48 -13.46 2.41
C LEU A 206 -7.03 -13.97 2.42
N VAL A 207 -6.68 -14.82 3.39
CA VAL A 207 -5.35 -15.45 3.44
C VAL A 207 -5.11 -16.33 2.22
N GLU A 208 -6.09 -17.15 1.86
CA GLU A 208 -6.03 -18.00 0.67
C GLU A 208 -5.94 -17.17 -0.61
N TYR A 209 -6.73 -16.11 -0.72
CA TYR A 209 -6.67 -15.16 -1.83
C TYR A 209 -5.29 -14.52 -1.94
N ALA A 210 -4.74 -14.02 -0.83
CA ALA A 210 -3.41 -13.41 -0.79
C ALA A 210 -2.32 -14.41 -1.20
N ARG A 211 -2.42 -15.68 -0.78
CA ARG A 211 -1.49 -16.74 -1.17
C ARG A 211 -1.61 -17.13 -2.65
N ARG A 212 -2.82 -17.13 -3.20
CA ARG A 212 -3.06 -17.51 -4.60
C ARG A 212 -2.59 -16.43 -5.58
N HIS A 213 -2.66 -15.17 -5.19
CA HIS A 213 -2.34 -14.03 -6.06
C HIS A 213 -1.03 -13.35 -5.64
N VAL A 214 -0.11 -14.03 -4.95
CA VAL A 214 1.18 -13.45 -4.51
C VAL A 214 1.91 -12.79 -5.67
N ASP A 215 1.88 -13.40 -6.85
CA ASP A 215 2.56 -12.90 -8.05
C ASP A 215 1.93 -11.64 -8.65
N GLU A 216 0.71 -11.28 -8.24
CA GLU A 216 0.02 -10.05 -8.65
C GLU A 216 0.32 -8.86 -7.71
N PHE A 217 0.99 -9.10 -6.58
CA PHE A 217 1.37 -8.06 -5.63
C PHE A 217 2.81 -7.62 -5.86
N ASP A 218 2.99 -6.37 -6.28
CA ASP A 218 4.32 -5.76 -6.51
C ASP A 218 5.14 -5.55 -5.21
N GLY A 219 4.53 -5.76 -4.03
CA GLY A 219 5.14 -5.49 -2.73
C GLY A 219 5.05 -4.01 -2.32
N ILE A 220 5.38 -3.70 -1.07
CA ILE A 220 5.53 -2.31 -0.62
C ILE A 220 6.94 -1.86 -0.91
N GLU A 221 7.10 -0.98 -1.89
CA GLU A 221 8.33 -0.23 -2.07
C GLU A 221 8.23 1.05 -1.23
N ILE A 222 9.03 1.11 -0.16
CA ILE A 222 9.22 2.36 0.59
C ILE A 222 10.21 3.19 -0.22
N ARG A 223 9.70 4.06 -1.09
CA ARG A 223 10.55 4.95 -1.88
C ARG A 223 10.82 6.21 -1.08
N ARG A 224 12.09 6.53 -0.90
CA ARG A 224 12.50 7.83 -0.37
C ARG A 224 12.55 8.81 -1.53
N GLU A 225 11.47 9.55 -1.72
CA GLU A 225 11.42 10.61 -2.70
C GLU A 225 12.08 11.86 -2.10
N ARG A 226 13.21 12.25 -2.69
CA ARG A 226 13.86 13.51 -2.35
C ARG A 226 13.22 14.57 -3.24
N ALA A 227 12.62 15.58 -2.64
CA ALA A 227 12.11 16.75 -3.36
C ALA A 227 12.87 17.98 -2.88
N ARG A 228 13.13 18.93 -3.77
CA ARG A 228 13.74 20.20 -3.40
C ARG A 228 12.65 21.25 -3.36
N ASN A 229 12.37 21.77 -2.16
CA ASN A 229 11.33 22.77 -1.97
C ASN A 229 11.96 24.16 -2.11
N VAL A 230 11.59 24.89 -3.14
CA VAL A 230 12.06 26.23 -3.49
C VAL A 230 10.98 27.22 -3.10
N ARG A 231 11.27 28.05 -2.09
CA ARG A 231 10.36 29.11 -1.65
C ARG A 231 10.83 30.45 -2.20
N ILE A 232 9.96 31.08 -2.97
CA ILE A 232 10.18 32.40 -3.57
C ILE A 232 9.31 33.40 -2.81
N SER A 233 9.94 34.34 -2.12
CA SER A 233 9.26 35.46 -1.48
C SER A 233 9.28 36.65 -2.42
N THR A 234 8.10 37.20 -2.73
CA THR A 234 7.95 38.41 -3.54
C THR A 234 7.84 39.66 -2.67
N ALA A 235 8.14 40.83 -3.25
CA ALA A 235 8.05 42.14 -2.58
C ALA A 235 6.64 42.46 -2.07
N ASP A 236 5.61 41.90 -2.71
CA ASP A 236 4.20 42.02 -2.32
C ASP A 236 3.83 41.16 -1.10
N GLY A 237 4.79 40.46 -0.50
CA GLY A 237 4.59 39.57 0.66
C GLY A 237 4.02 38.20 0.30
N ARG A 238 3.79 37.91 -1.00
CA ARG A 238 3.35 36.57 -1.45
C ARG A 238 4.54 35.61 -1.41
N THR A 239 4.33 34.43 -0.84
CA THR A 239 5.32 33.35 -0.87
C THR A 239 4.83 32.20 -1.73
N VAL A 240 5.58 31.89 -2.78
CA VAL A 240 5.30 30.80 -3.70
C VAL A 240 6.23 29.64 -3.32
N SER A 241 5.68 28.46 -3.03
CA SER A 241 6.48 27.26 -2.70
C SER A 241 6.37 26.27 -3.86
N LEU A 242 7.50 25.95 -4.47
CA LEU A 242 7.60 25.03 -5.60
C LEU A 242 8.40 23.79 -5.16
N ALA A 243 7.78 22.62 -5.22
CA ALA A 243 8.50 21.36 -5.11
C ALA A 243 9.05 21.00 -6.49
N VAL A 244 10.37 20.95 -6.61
CA VAL A 244 11.09 20.66 -7.85
C VAL A 244 11.88 19.36 -7.68
N ASP A 245 12.03 18.60 -8.76
CA ASP A 245 12.93 17.43 -8.79
C ASP A 245 14.35 17.84 -8.35
N PRO A 246 14.98 17.11 -7.41
CA PRO A 246 16.32 17.43 -6.89
C PRO A 246 17.43 17.38 -7.96
N SER A 247 17.19 16.77 -9.11
CA SER A 247 18.12 16.75 -10.25
C SER A 247 18.02 17.99 -11.14
N ALA A 248 16.97 18.80 -11.00
CA ALA A 248 16.82 20.03 -11.76
C ALA A 248 17.71 21.15 -11.17
N GLU A 249 18.57 21.72 -12.01
CA GLU A 249 19.47 22.83 -11.63
C GLU A 249 18.77 24.21 -11.58
N ILE A 250 17.44 24.25 -11.42
CA ILE A 250 16.63 25.48 -11.39
C ILE A 250 17.21 26.52 -10.41
N ASP A 251 17.64 26.09 -9.23
CA ASP A 251 18.17 27.01 -8.22
C ASP A 251 19.48 27.69 -8.64
N ARG A 252 20.32 27.01 -9.43
CA ARG A 252 21.56 27.60 -9.96
C ARG A 252 21.25 28.59 -11.08
N GLU A 253 20.33 28.26 -11.97
CA GLU A 253 19.94 29.14 -13.08
C GLU A 253 19.23 30.39 -12.54
N LEU A 254 18.29 30.23 -11.60
CA LEU A 254 17.61 31.33 -10.93
C LEU A 254 18.57 32.19 -10.11
N GLY A 255 19.46 31.56 -9.33
CA GLY A 255 20.49 32.29 -8.59
C GLY A 255 21.43 33.10 -9.48
N ARG A 256 21.77 32.58 -10.67
CA ARG A 256 22.57 33.30 -11.66
C ARG A 256 21.81 34.49 -12.24
N LEU A 257 20.55 34.29 -12.65
CA LEU A 257 19.75 35.31 -13.32
C LEU A 257 19.39 36.46 -12.38
N THR A 258 18.96 36.17 -11.14
CA THR A 258 18.68 37.22 -10.16
C THR A 258 19.92 38.06 -9.81
N ALA A 259 21.11 37.43 -9.78
CA ALA A 259 22.36 38.16 -9.52
C ALA A 259 22.79 39.07 -10.68
N VAL A 260 22.45 38.70 -11.93
CA VAL A 260 22.71 39.53 -13.12
C VAL A 260 21.78 40.74 -13.13
N THR A 261 20.48 40.56 -12.92
CA THR A 261 19.49 41.65 -12.89
C THR A 261 19.81 42.69 -11.81
N ALA A 262 20.10 42.23 -10.58
CA ALA A 262 20.46 43.14 -9.48
C ALA A 262 21.73 43.95 -9.75
N ARG A 263 22.64 43.43 -10.59
CA ARG A 263 23.88 44.12 -10.98
C ARG A 263 23.61 45.17 -12.07
N ASP A 264 22.75 44.88 -13.02
CA ASP A 264 22.40 45.82 -14.10
C ASP A 264 21.59 47.01 -13.56
N ASP A 265 20.70 46.80 -12.59
CA ASP A 265 19.97 47.89 -11.92
C ASP A 265 20.89 48.82 -11.12
N ALA A 266 21.92 48.25 -10.48
CA ALA A 266 22.93 49.03 -9.77
C ALA A 266 23.79 49.87 -10.73
N VAL A 267 24.08 49.38 -11.94
CA VAL A 267 24.84 50.13 -12.96
C VAL A 267 23.97 51.23 -13.60
N SER A 268 22.69 50.95 -13.86
CA SER A 268 21.72 51.92 -14.39
C SER A 268 21.44 53.08 -13.42
N THR A 269 21.34 52.80 -12.11
CA THR A 269 21.16 53.84 -11.08
C THR A 269 22.42 54.71 -10.88
N ILE A 270 23.61 54.18 -11.14
CA ILE A 270 24.85 54.97 -11.14
C ILE A 270 24.93 55.84 -12.41
N SER A 271 24.54 55.31 -13.58
CA SER A 271 24.58 56.04 -14.85
C SER A 271 23.52 57.15 -14.98
N SER A 272 22.42 57.09 -14.22
CA SER A 272 21.38 58.14 -14.23
C SER A 272 21.57 59.24 -13.18
N ARG A 273 22.58 59.09 -12.31
CA ARG A 273 22.97 60.10 -11.30
C ARG A 273 24.25 60.87 -11.66
N ALA A 274 24.94 60.49 -12.74
CA ALA A 274 26.07 61.21 -13.31
C ALA A 274 25.60 62.16 -14.41
#